data_AF-J2G2A0-F1
#
_entry.id   AF-J2G2A0-F1
#
_cell.length_a   1.000
_cell.length_b   1.000
_cell.length_c   1.000
_cell.angle_alpha   90.00
_cell.angle_beta   90.00
_cell.angle_gamma   90.00
#
_symmetry.space_group_name_H-M   'P 1'
#
loop_
_entity.id
_entity.type
_entity.pdbx_description
1 polymer ?
#
loop_
_entity_poly.entity_id
_entity_poly.type
_entity_poly.pdbx_seq_one_letter_code
_entity_poly.pdbx_strand_id
1 'polypeptide(L)' 'MKLHELREFIKLVNQSSIEELEWEKGKTRIVIKKSAPIEVVTVNAPVQVGEVEHGYQEAAA' A
#
# COMPACT_ATOMS: atom_id res chain seq x y z
N MET A 1 4.21 23.33 -17.73
CA MET A 1 5.05 22.33 -17.05
C MET A 1 5.10 21.08 -17.90
N LYS A 2 6.26 20.45 -17.98
CA LYS A 2 6.45 19.12 -18.58
C LYS A 2 6.13 18.04 -17.54
N LEU A 3 5.89 16.81 -17.97
CA LEU A 3 5.52 15.69 -17.10
C LEU A 3 6.56 15.40 -16.00
N HIS A 4 7.85 15.58 -16.30
CA HIS A 4 8.92 15.39 -15.32
C HIS A 4 8.83 16.39 -14.16
N GLU A 5 8.56 17.66 -14.46
CA GLU A 5 8.42 18.71 -13.43
C GLU A 5 7.23 18.41 -12.51
N LEU A 6 6.12 17.92 -13.08
CA LEU A 6 4.95 17.52 -12.30
C LEU A 6 5.25 16.34 -11.37
N ARG A 7 6.02 15.34 -11.84
CA ARG A 7 6.44 14.20 -11.00
C ARG A 7 7.31 14.64 -9.83
N GLU A 8 8.25 15.55 -10.06
CA GLU A 8 9.07 16.11 -8.97
C GLU A 8 8.19 16.89 -7.99
N PHE A 9 7.23 17.64 -8.50
CA PHE A 9 6.31 18.41 -7.67
C PHE A 9 5.46 17.52 -6.75
N ILE A 10 4.94 16.41 -7.27
CA ILE A 10 4.19 15.42 -6.47
C ILE A 10 5.07 14.80 -5.39
N LYS A 11 6.34 14.48 -5.70
CA LYS A 11 7.29 13.94 -4.71
C LYS A 11 7.55 14.94 -3.58
N LEU A 12 7.76 16.21 -3.92
CA LEU A 12 7.98 17.28 -2.94
C LEU A 12 6.77 17.46 -2.04
N VAL A 13 5.56 17.46 -2.61
CA VAL A 13 4.33 17.49 -1.81
C VAL A 13 4.32 16.30 -0.86
N ASN A 14 4.53 15.08 -1.33
CA ASN A 14 4.56 13.87 -0.52
C ASN A 14 5.57 13.90 0.64
N GLN A 15 6.75 14.49 0.42
CA GLN A 15 7.80 14.61 1.45
C GLN A 15 7.62 15.79 2.42
N SER A 16 6.83 16.79 2.05
CA SER A 16 6.51 17.94 2.91
C SER A 16 5.46 17.56 3.97
N SER A 17 5.07 18.50 4.83
CA SER A 17 3.89 18.35 5.71
C SER A 17 2.60 18.89 5.11
N ILE A 18 2.58 19.23 3.82
CA ILE A 18 1.42 19.83 3.13
C ILE A 18 0.37 18.75 2.86
N GLU A 19 -0.86 18.92 3.33
CA GLU A 19 -1.97 18.00 3.06
C GLU A 19 -2.60 18.24 1.68
N GLU A 20 -2.76 19.50 1.31
CA GLU A 20 -3.32 19.92 0.04
C GLU A 20 -2.48 21.04 -0.56
N LEU A 21 -2.11 20.87 -1.83
CA LEU A 21 -1.44 21.89 -2.62
C LEU A 21 -2.34 22.28 -3.79
N GLU A 22 -2.67 23.57 -3.85
CA GLU A 22 -3.31 24.18 -4.99
C GLU A 22 -2.33 25.14 -5.68
N TRP A 23 -2.18 24.96 -6.99
CA TRP A 23 -1.34 25.82 -7.81
C TRP A 23 -2.10 26.28 -9.06
N GLU A 24 -2.10 27.58 -9.30
CA GLU A 24 -2.74 28.19 -10.46
C GLU A 24 -1.73 29.02 -11.27
N LYS A 25 -1.77 28.84 -12.59
CA LYS A 25 -1.04 29.69 -13.54
C LYS A 25 -1.88 29.90 -14.80
N GLY A 26 -2.44 31.10 -14.92
CA GLY A 26 -3.31 31.47 -16.04
C GLY A 26 -4.57 30.60 -16.03
N LYS A 27 -4.78 29.78 -17.06
CA LYS A 27 -5.92 28.85 -17.15
C LYS A 27 -5.61 27.44 -16.61
N THR A 28 -4.40 27.21 -16.11
CA THR A 28 -3.98 25.90 -15.58
C THR A 28 -4.15 25.89 -14.07
N ARG A 29 -4.90 24.92 -13.55
CA ARG A 29 -5.04 24.66 -12.11
C ARG A 29 -4.61 23.23 -11.81
N ILE A 30 -3.77 23.06 -10.80
CA ILE A 30 -3.29 21.77 -10.31
C ILE A 30 -3.67 21.67 -8.84
N VAL A 31 -4.34 20.59 -8.47
CA VAL A 31 -4.71 20.28 -7.08
C VAL A 31 -4.11 18.92 -6.73
N ILE A 32 -3.24 18.88 -5.72
CA ILE A 32 -2.62 17.66 -5.20
C ILE A 32 -3.09 17.50 -3.76
N LYS A 33 -3.84 16.43 -3.50
CA LYS A 33 -4.25 16.05 -2.14
C LYS A 33 -3.48 14.81 -1.72
N LYS A 34 -2.82 14.87 -0.57
CA LYS A 34 -2.24 13.68 0.03
C LYS A 34 -3.35 12.73 0.42
N SER A 35 -3.20 11.49 -0.01
CA SER A 35 -4.02 10.40 0.52
C SER A 35 -3.47 10.00 1.88
N ALA A 36 -4.34 9.59 2.78
CA ALA A 36 -3.92 8.93 4.01
C ALA A 36 -3.02 7.73 3.66
N PRO A 37 -1.94 7.48 4.43
CA PRO A 37 -1.12 6.32 4.21
C PRO A 37 -2.00 5.07 4.25
N ILE A 38 -1.97 4.29 3.17
CA ILE A 38 -2.57 2.96 3.15
C ILE A 38 -1.77 2.07 4.09
N GLU A 39 -2.30 1.83 5.29
CA GLU A 39 -1.81 0.77 6.15
C GLU A 39 -2.05 -0.56 5.44
N VAL A 40 -0.97 -1.11 4.87
CA VAL A 40 -1.00 -2.46 4.33
C VAL A 40 -1.10 -3.39 5.54
N VAL A 41 -2.33 -3.72 5.94
CA VAL A 41 -2.57 -4.76 6.94
C VAL A 41 -2.10 -6.07 6.33
N THR A 42 -0.91 -6.51 6.70
CA THR A 42 -0.45 -7.87 6.42
C THR A 42 -1.40 -8.81 7.16
N VAL A 43 -2.36 -9.35 6.43
CA VAL A 43 -3.22 -10.42 6.94
C VAL A 43 -2.32 -11.64 7.08
N ASN A 44 -1.82 -11.90 8.28
CA ASN A 44 -1.23 -13.19 8.62
C ASN A 44 -2.35 -14.23 8.50
N ALA A 45 -2.49 -14.82 7.32
CA ALA A 45 -3.31 -16.00 7.16
C ALA A 45 -2.72 -17.10 8.07
N PRO A 46 -3.53 -17.74 8.93
CA PRO A 46 -3.02 -18.84 9.74
C PRO A 46 -2.56 -19.95 8.80
N VAL A 47 -1.29 -20.34 8.91
CA VAL A 47 -0.78 -21.58 8.34
C VAL A 47 -1.63 -22.70 8.93
N GLN A 48 -2.44 -23.34 8.09
CA GLN A 48 -3.17 -24.54 8.49
C GLN A 48 -2.15 -25.65 8.72
N VAL A 49 -1.85 -25.89 9.99
CA VAL A 49 -1.12 -27.07 10.45
C VAL A 49 -2.07 -28.24 10.22
N GLY A 50 -1.83 -29.02 9.17
CA GLY A 50 -2.53 -30.28 8.94
C GLY A 50 -2.11 -31.27 10.02
N GLU A 51 -2.98 -31.49 11.01
CA GLU A 51 -2.82 -32.52 12.01
C GLU A 51 -3.35 -33.87 11.48
N VAL A 52 -2.57 -34.92 11.77
CA VAL A 52 -2.90 -36.35 11.94
C VAL A 52 -3.31 -37.22 10.74
N GLU A 53 -2.35 -38.00 10.21
CA GLU A 53 -2.63 -39.40 9.81
C GLU A 53 -2.21 -40.31 10.97
N HIS A 54 -3.14 -40.50 11.91
CA HIS A 54 -3.13 -41.61 12.85
C HIS A 54 -3.83 -42.78 12.16
N GLY A 55 -3.09 -43.83 11.79
CA GLY A 55 -3.74 -45.01 11.21
C GLY A 55 -2.78 -46.09 10.73
N TYR A 56 -2.11 -46.77 11.67
CA TYR A 56 -1.93 -48.23 11.63
C TYR A 56 -1.65 -48.70 13.06
N GLN A 57 -2.71 -49.01 13.79
CA GLN A 57 -2.63 -49.88 14.96
C GLN A 57 -2.90 -51.32 14.49
N GLU A 58 -2.14 -52.25 15.09
CA GLU A 58 -2.48 -53.67 15.31
C GLU A 58 -2.37 -54.60 14.09
N ALA A 59 -1.94 -55.85 14.18
CA ALA A 59 -1.23 -56.67 15.16
C ALA A 59 -0.94 -58.02 14.45
N ALA A 60 0.10 -58.72 14.89
CA ALA A 60 0.33 -60.18 14.84
C ALA A 60 -0.30 -61.04 13.71
N ALA A 61 0.58 -61.68 12.91
CA ALA A 61 0.42 -63.07 12.43
C ALA A 61 1.80 -63.70 12.22
#